data_AF-A0A392NH52-F1
#
_entry.id   AF-A0A392NH52-F1
#
_cell.length_a   1.000
_cell.length_b   1.000
_cell.length_c   1.000
_cell.angle_alpha   90.00
_cell.angle_beta   90.00
_cell.angle_gamma   90.00
#
_symmetry.space_group_name_H-M   'P 1'
#
loop_
_entity.id
_entity.type
_entity.pdbx_description
1 polymer ?
#
loop_
_entity_poly.entity_id
_entity_poly.type
_entity_poly.pdbx_seq_one_letter_code
_entity_poly.pdbx_strand_id
1 'polypeptide(L)'
;MRCSKWVANCNAGDSSTEPYVVTHHLILSHAAAVKVYRDKFQNTQKGQIGVTLNSAWLVPLSQSKEDREATSRGLAFMYDWFMEPLHSGTYPAVIV
;
A
#
# COMPACT_ATOMS: atom_id res chain seq x y z
N MET A 1 -13.25 -7.57 -14.87
CA MET A 1 -12.53 -6.50 -14.14
C MET A 1 -13.52 -5.80 -13.24
N ARG A 2 -13.20 -5.62 -11.95
CA ARG A 2 -14.03 -4.85 -11.01
C ARG A 2 -13.56 -3.40 -11.02
N CYS A 3 -14.47 -2.46 -11.24
CA CYS A 3 -14.18 -1.02 -11.20
C CYS A 3 -15.49 -0.22 -11.12
N SER A 4 -15.40 1.06 -10.77
CA SER A 4 -16.57 1.95 -10.86
C SER A 4 -17.01 2.14 -12.31
N LYS A 5 -18.31 2.29 -12.55
CA LYS A 5 -18.89 2.49 -13.89
C LYS A 5 -18.31 3.70 -14.65
N TRP A 6 -17.79 4.71 -13.93
CA TRP A 6 -17.16 5.89 -14.54
C TRP A 6 -15.71 5.64 -15.01
N VAL A 7 -15.07 4.55 -14.56
CA VAL A 7 -13.69 4.21 -14.98
C VAL A 7 -13.72 3.46 -16.31
N ALA A 8 -14.61 2.47 -16.42
CA ALA A 8 -14.83 1.68 -17.62
C ALA A 8 -16.21 1.00 -17.56
N ASN A 9 -16.57 0.24 -18.60
CA ASN A 9 -17.79 -0.56 -18.63
C ASN A 9 -17.68 -1.82 -17.72
N CYS A 10 -17.48 -1.61 -16.42
CA CYS A 10 -17.41 -2.66 -15.41
C CYS A 10 -18.81 -3.02 -14.89
N ASN A 11 -19.08 -4.32 -14.79
CA ASN A 11 -20.38 -4.85 -14.33
C ASN A 11 -20.52 -4.87 -12.79
N ALA A 12 -19.41 -4.70 -12.06
CA ALA A 12 -19.38 -4.69 -10.60
C ALA A 12 -18.12 -3.98 -10.10
N GLY A 13 -18.15 -3.58 -8.83
CA GLY A 13 -17.02 -2.99 -8.13
C GLY A 13 -17.14 -1.49 -7.91
N ASP A 14 -16.24 -0.97 -7.08
CA ASP A 14 -16.14 0.43 -6.75
C ASP A 14 -14.68 0.82 -6.54
N SER A 15 -14.13 1.53 -7.51
CA SER A 15 -12.75 2.02 -7.53
C SER A 15 -12.47 3.06 -6.45
N SER A 16 -13.50 3.62 -5.79
CA SER A 16 -13.31 4.55 -4.67
C SER A 16 -13.22 3.88 -3.30
N THR A 17 -13.59 2.59 -3.18
CA THR A 17 -13.66 1.89 -1.89
C THR A 17 -12.91 0.56 -1.89
N GLU A 18 -13.09 -0.27 -2.92
CA GLU A 18 -12.50 -1.61 -2.99
C GLU A 18 -10.96 -1.61 -2.87
N PRO A 19 -10.22 -0.68 -3.50
CA PRO A 19 -8.76 -0.62 -3.33
C PRO A 19 -8.33 -0.49 -1.87
N TYR A 20 -9.03 0.33 -1.07
CA TYR A 20 -8.73 0.51 0.36
C TYR A 20 -9.02 -0.75 1.17
N VAL A 21 -10.17 -1.38 0.92
CA VAL A 21 -10.54 -2.63 1.59
C VAL A 21 -9.54 -3.74 1.28
N VAL A 22 -9.15 -3.88 0.00
CA VAL A 22 -8.18 -4.89 -0.42
C VAL A 22 -6.80 -4.62 0.16
N THR A 23 -6.29 -3.38 0.08
CA THR A 23 -5.00 -3.00 0.67
C THR A 23 -4.96 -3.30 2.17
N HIS A 24 -6.04 -3.00 2.91
CA HIS A 24 -6.12 -3.30 4.34
C HIS A 24 -5.98 -4.80 4.63
N HIS A 25 -6.70 -5.64 3.88
CA HIS A 25 -6.62 -7.09 4.06
C HIS A 25 -5.29 -7.68 3.59
N LEU A 26 -4.64 -7.11 2.57
CA LEU A 26 -3.30 -7.52 2.15
C LEU A 26 -2.28 -7.29 3.27
N ILE A 27 -2.33 -6.13 3.94
CA ILE A 27 -1.44 -5.80 5.07
C ILE A 27 -1.70 -6.76 6.24
N LEU A 28 -2.97 -6.99 6.60
CA LEU A 28 -3.33 -7.93 7.67
C LEU A 28 -2.88 -9.37 7.35
N SER A 29 -3.06 -9.80 6.11
CA SER A 29 -2.63 -11.13 5.64
C SER A 29 -1.11 -11.29 5.73
N HIS A 30 -0.36 -10.27 5.30
CA HIS A 30 1.09 -10.24 5.45
C HIS A 30 1.51 -10.33 6.92
N ALA A 31 0.92 -9.50 7.80
CA ALA A 31 1.22 -9.50 9.22
C ALA A 31 0.94 -10.87 9.88
N ALA A 32 -0.18 -11.51 9.53
CA ALA A 32 -0.52 -12.85 10.01
C ALA A 32 0.49 -13.90 9.55
N ALA A 33 0.91 -13.87 8.28
CA ALA A 33 1.91 -14.77 7.74
C ALA A 33 3.28 -14.57 8.40
N VAL A 34 3.72 -13.32 8.58
CA VAL A 34 4.97 -12.98 9.27
C VAL A 34 4.96 -13.48 10.71
N LYS A 35 3.85 -13.30 11.43
CA LYS A 35 3.69 -13.81 12.79
C LYS A 35 3.89 -15.32 12.85
N VAL A 36 3.19 -16.07 11.99
CA VAL A 36 3.32 -17.53 11.93
C VAL A 36 4.75 -17.97 11.59
N TYR A 37 5.38 -17.30 10.62
CA TYR A 37 6.77 -17.59 10.23
C TYR A 37 7.75 -17.39 11.38
N ARG A 38 7.68 -16.23 12.04
CA ARG A 38 8.57 -15.88 13.17
C ARG A 38 8.37 -16.81 14.35
N ASP A 39 7.11 -17.09 14.71
CA ASP A 39 6.77 -17.89 15.89
C ASP A 39 7.11 -19.37 15.72
N LYS A 40 6.92 -19.95 14.51
CA LYS A 40 6.98 -21.41 14.31
C LYS A 40 8.17 -21.90 13.48
N PHE A 41 8.68 -21.09 12.55
CA PHE A 41 9.59 -21.57 11.51
C PHE A 41 10.96 -20.90 11.52
N GLN A 42 11.04 -19.62 11.89
CA GLN A 42 12.28 -18.85 11.79
C GLN A 42 13.40 -19.42 12.67
N ASN A 43 13.06 -19.92 13.87
CA ASN A 43 14.05 -20.50 14.79
C ASN A 43 14.73 -21.75 14.25
N THR A 44 14.04 -22.56 13.45
CA THR A 44 14.56 -23.82 12.90
C THR A 44 15.12 -23.65 11.49
N GLN A 45 14.40 -22.95 10.61
CA GLN A 45 14.80 -22.75 9.22
C GLN A 45 15.89 -21.68 9.04
N LYS A 46 16.02 -20.76 10.01
CA LYS A 46 16.97 -19.63 9.99
C LYS A 46 16.83 -18.71 8.76
N GLY A 47 15.69 -18.74 8.09
CA GLY A 47 15.42 -17.88 6.94
C GLY A 47 14.89 -16.48 7.31
N GLN A 48 14.56 -15.72 6.28
CA GLN A 48 14.03 -14.36 6.38
C GLN A 48 12.69 -14.25 5.66
N ILE A 49 11.83 -13.36 6.15
CA ILE A 49 10.54 -13.04 5.54
C ILE A 49 10.40 -11.52 5.42
N GLY A 50 9.81 -11.07 4.32
CA GLY A 50 9.54 -9.67 4.04
C GLY A 50 8.40 -9.52 3.05
N VAL A 51 8.25 -8.31 2.50
CA VAL A 51 7.28 -7.97 1.45
C VAL A 51 7.97 -7.14 0.38
N THR A 52 7.54 -7.33 -0.87
CA THR A 52 8.00 -6.51 -2.00
C THR A 52 6.92 -5.51 -2.35
N LEU A 53 7.29 -4.23 -2.40
CA LEU A 53 6.40 -3.14 -2.77
C LEU A 53 6.79 -2.60 -4.15
N ASN A 54 5.80 -2.31 -4.98
CA ASN A 54 6.00 -1.58 -6.23
C ASN A 54 5.83 -0.08 -5.97
N SER A 55 6.75 0.72 -6.47
CA SER A 55 6.61 2.18 -6.47
C SER A 55 7.41 2.77 -7.62
N ALA A 56 6.88 3.81 -8.24
CA ALA A 56 7.66 4.65 -9.14
C ALA A 56 8.34 5.77 -8.35
N TRP A 57 9.56 6.12 -8.76
CA TRP A 57 10.20 7.33 -8.27
C TRP A 57 9.51 8.55 -8.89
N LEU A 58 8.84 9.34 -8.07
CA LEU A 58 8.16 10.56 -8.51
C LEU A 58 9.07 11.78 -8.36
N VAL A 59 9.02 12.66 -9.37
CA VAL A 59 9.78 13.91 -9.40
C VAL A 59 8.79 15.06 -9.64
N PRO A 60 8.91 16.20 -8.94
CA PRO A 60 8.06 17.37 -9.16
C PRO A 60 8.16 17.88 -10.59
N LEU A 61 7.01 18.31 -11.14
CA LEU A 61 6.96 18.90 -12.48
C LEU A 61 7.71 20.24 -12.55
N SER A 62 7.64 21.04 -11.49
CA SER A 62 8.38 22.30 -11.33
C SER A 62 8.88 22.48 -9.89
N GLN A 63 9.54 23.60 -9.62
CA GLN A 63 10.01 23.98 -8.28
C GLN A 63 8.91 24.59 -7.40
N SER A 64 7.68 24.69 -7.91
CA SER A 64 6.53 25.20 -7.14
C SER A 64 6.30 24.37 -5.87
N LYS A 65 5.74 25.01 -4.84
CA LYS A 65 5.39 24.30 -3.60
C LYS A 65 4.34 23.23 -3.90
N GLU A 66 3.40 23.55 -4.78
CA GLU A 66 2.28 22.72 -5.20
C GLU A 66 2.74 21.42 -5.84
N ASP A 67 3.74 21.47 -6.73
CA ASP A 67 4.27 20.26 -7.40
C ASP A 67 5.09 19.39 -6.45
N ARG A 68 5.79 20.00 -5.49
CA ARG A 68 6.52 19.27 -4.44
C ARG A 68 5.55 18.54 -3.51
N GLU A 69 4.48 19.19 -3.10
CA GLU A 69 3.42 18.57 -2.30
C GLU A 69 2.68 17.49 -3.09
N ALA A 70 2.38 17.73 -4.37
CA ALA A 70 1.76 16.73 -5.25
C ALA A 70 2.63 15.47 -5.40
N THR A 71 3.95 15.65 -5.52
CA THR A 71 4.92 14.55 -5.56
C THR A 71 4.91 13.76 -4.25
N SER A 72 4.92 14.44 -3.10
CA SER A 72 4.83 13.79 -1.79
C SER A 72 3.53 13.00 -1.64
N ARG A 73 2.39 13.55 -2.07
CA ARG A 73 1.12 12.81 -2.08
C ARG A 73 1.15 11.60 -3.02
N GLY A 74 1.70 11.76 -4.22
CA GLY A 74 1.82 10.65 -5.17
C GLY A 74 2.68 9.49 -4.61
N LEU A 75 3.78 9.81 -3.92
CA LEU A 75 4.60 8.81 -3.24
C LEU A 75 3.83 8.15 -2.10
N ALA A 76 3.06 8.92 -1.33
CA ALA A 76 2.25 8.37 -0.26
C ALA A 76 1.23 7.34 -0.77
N PHE A 77 0.55 7.62 -1.88
CA PHE A 77 -0.44 6.71 -2.47
C PHE A 77 0.18 5.50 -3.20
N MET A 78 1.45 5.55 -3.61
CA MET A 78 2.12 4.41 -4.26
C MET A 78 2.91 3.53 -3.30
N TYR A 79 3.58 4.13 -2.31
CA TYR A 79 4.52 3.43 -1.43
C TYR A 79 4.10 3.47 0.04
N ASP A 80 3.90 4.67 0.59
CA ASP A 80 3.68 4.83 2.04
C ASP A 80 2.35 4.20 2.48
N TRP A 81 1.38 4.09 1.58
CA TRP A 81 0.12 3.40 1.82
C TRP A 81 0.29 1.96 2.31
N PHE A 82 1.36 1.29 1.90
CA PHE A 82 1.75 -0.03 2.41
C PHE A 82 2.86 0.06 3.45
N MET A 83 3.88 0.90 3.24
CA MET A 83 5.06 0.92 4.09
C MET A 83 4.79 1.49 5.49
N GLU A 84 4.01 2.57 5.62
CA GLU A 84 3.72 3.18 6.92
C GLU A 84 2.98 2.21 7.87
N PRO A 85 1.90 1.50 7.45
CA PRO A 85 1.29 0.49 8.29
C PRO A 85 2.24 -0.63 8.74
N LEU A 86 3.24 -0.97 7.93
CA LEU A 86 4.25 -1.99 8.28
C LEU A 86 5.31 -1.46 9.25
N HIS A 87 5.57 -0.15 9.24
CA HIS A 87 6.55 0.50 10.09
C HIS A 87 5.95 1.01 11.41
N SER A 88 4.89 1.82 11.33
CA SER A 88 4.27 2.55 12.44
C SER A 88 2.92 1.97 12.87
N GLY A 89 2.29 1.14 12.04
CA GLY A 89 0.95 0.58 12.31
C GLY A 89 -0.21 1.49 11.91
N THR A 90 0.07 2.64 11.30
CA THR A 90 -0.94 3.62 10.88
C THR A 90 -0.76 3.98 9.40
N TYR A 91 -1.85 4.35 8.73
CA TYR A 91 -1.79 4.86 7.36
C TYR A 91 -1.27 6.31 7.31
N PRO A 92 -0.70 6.76 6.18
CA PRO A 92 -0.31 8.16 5.99
C PRO A 92 -1.52 9.09 6.14
N ALA A 93 -1.35 10.21 6.84
CA ALA A 93 -2.43 11.15 7.15
C ALA A 93 -3.17 11.72 5.91
N VAL A 94 -2.54 11.69 4.73
CA VAL A 94 -3.16 12.16 3.47
C VAL A 94 -4.10 11.13 2.82
N ILE A 95 -4.13 9.91 3.35
CA ILE A 95 -4.95 8.79 2.85
C ILE A 95 -6.16 8.55 3.77
N VAL A 96 -6.11 9.02 5.01
CA VAL A 96 -7.15 8.84 6.04
C VAL A 96 -8.12 10.02 6.07
#